data_AF-S3X0S1-F1
#
_entry.id   AF-S3X0S1-F1
#
_cell.length_a   1.000
_cell.length_b   1.000
_cell.length_c   1.000
_cell.angle_alpha   90.00
_cell.angle_beta   90.00
_cell.angle_gamma   90.00
#
_symmetry.space_group_name_H-M   'P 1'
#
loop_
_entity.id
_entity.type
_entity.pdbx_description
1 polymer ?
#
loop_
_entity_poly.entity_id
_entity_poly.type
_entity_poly.pdbx_seq_one_letter_code
_entity_poly.pdbx_strand_id
1 'polypeptide(L)'
;MAESMADVFARLTRVADTIDNMPADELPDADALKPISVHAQDADGFVVVEMTDMEITDVQFNASWLRSKSPQTIERTLRDVLNDALRQAALASQEQLIALGGSFGDLTKNIRDLQGFATQATREQFERIEEAIERA
;
A
#
# COMPACT_ATOMS: atom_id res chain seq x y z
N MET A 1 -3.10 20.92 5.05
CA MET A 1 -3.96 20.15 4.13
C MET A 1 -3.30 18.80 3.97
N ALA A 2 -3.98 17.70 4.34
CA ALA A 2 -3.43 16.36 4.17
C ALA A 2 -3.46 16.00 2.68
N GLU A 3 -2.35 15.49 2.15
CA GLU A 3 -2.23 15.04 0.76
C GLU A 3 -3.20 13.87 0.51
N SER A 4 -3.99 13.96 -0.57
CA SER A 4 -4.94 12.89 -0.90
C SER A 4 -4.21 11.71 -1.54
N MET A 5 -4.79 10.51 -1.41
CA MET A 5 -4.24 9.31 -2.04
C MET A 5 -4.14 9.47 -3.57
N ALA A 6 -5.10 10.16 -4.17
CA ALA A 6 -5.08 10.46 -5.60
C ALA A 6 -3.88 11.35 -5.99
N ASP A 7 -3.51 12.31 -5.14
CA ASP A 7 -2.35 13.18 -5.39
C ASP A 7 -1.04 12.39 -5.31
N VAL A 8 -0.93 11.48 -4.33
CA VAL A 8 0.22 10.58 -4.18
C VAL A 8 0.36 9.68 -5.41
N PHE A 9 -0.73 9.05 -5.85
CA PHE A 9 -0.71 8.22 -7.05
C PHE A 9 -0.43 9.01 -8.33
N ALA A 10 -1.01 10.19 -8.50
CA ALA A 10 -0.75 11.04 -9.66
C ALA A 10 0.72 11.50 -9.71
N ARG A 11 1.36 11.67 -8.55
CA ARG A 11 2.79 11.98 -8.46
C ARG A 11 3.64 10.77 -8.81
N LEU A 12 3.28 9.59 -8.34
CA LEU A 12 3.95 8.33 -8.72
C LEU A 12 3.83 8.06 -10.23
N THR A 13 2.65 8.26 -10.84
CA THR A 13 2.46 8.11 -12.29
C THR A 13 3.35 9.07 -13.07
N ARG A 14 3.44 10.34 -12.68
CA ARG A 14 4.32 11.32 -13.35
C ARG A 14 5.79 10.94 -13.28
N VAL A 15 6.23 10.38 -12.15
CA VAL A 15 7.59 9.87 -12.00
C VAL A 15 7.80 8.68 -12.94
N ALA A 16 6.88 7.71 -12.96
CA ALA A 16 6.90 6.58 -13.88
C ALA A 16 6.97 7.00 -15.36
N ASP A 17 6.12 7.93 -15.79
CA ASP A 17 6.08 8.44 -17.17
C ASP A 17 7.39 9.15 -17.56
N THR A 18 8.01 9.88 -16.62
CA THR A 18 9.29 10.57 -16.88
C THR A 18 10.40 9.56 -17.19
N ILE A 19 10.31 8.35 -16.63
CA ILE A 19 11.33 7.30 -16.70
C ILE A 19 11.09 6.35 -17.87
N ASP A 20 9.84 6.03 -18.20
CA ASP A 20 9.50 5.30 -19.43
C ASP A 20 10.02 6.05 -20.68
N ASN A 21 10.30 7.36 -20.55
CA ASN A 21 10.87 8.20 -21.59
C ASN A 21 12.40 8.44 -21.44
N MET A 22 13.07 7.85 -20.45
CA MET A 22 14.53 7.91 -20.31
C MET A 22 15.24 6.89 -21.20
N PRO A 23 16.42 7.22 -21.75
CA PRO A 23 17.22 6.29 -22.53
C PRO A 23 17.79 5.16 -21.66
N ALA A 24 17.87 3.95 -22.23
CA ALA A 24 18.14 2.71 -21.48
C ALA A 24 19.52 2.66 -20.80
N ASP A 25 20.48 3.44 -21.29
CA ASP A 25 21.83 3.63 -20.78
C ASP A 25 21.90 4.56 -19.55
N GLU A 26 20.79 5.24 -19.22
CA GLU A 26 20.62 6.01 -17.99
C GLU A 26 19.77 5.26 -16.94
N LEU A 27 19.30 4.04 -17.26
CA LEU A 27 18.63 3.15 -16.30
C LEU A 27 19.69 2.50 -15.38
N PRO A 28 19.64 2.72 -14.07
CA PRO A 28 20.54 2.12 -13.11
C PRO A 28 19.99 0.80 -12.56
N ASP A 29 20.86 0.11 -11.81
CA ASP A 29 20.70 -1.29 -11.41
C ASP A 29 19.45 -1.54 -10.55
N ALA A 30 18.60 -2.46 -11.02
CA ALA A 30 17.39 -2.89 -10.31
C ALA A 30 17.72 -3.62 -8.98
N ASP A 31 18.87 -4.30 -8.92
CA ASP A 31 19.33 -5.05 -7.74
C ASP A 31 19.71 -4.15 -6.54
N ALA A 32 19.74 -2.82 -6.72
CA ALA A 32 20.01 -1.87 -5.64
C ALA A 32 18.76 -1.54 -4.79
N LEU A 33 17.58 -1.96 -5.23
CA LEU A 33 16.32 -1.67 -4.55
C LEU A 33 16.14 -2.56 -3.32
N LYS A 34 15.84 -1.94 -2.18
CA LYS A 34 15.49 -2.69 -0.97
C LYS A 34 13.98 -2.91 -0.93
N PRO A 35 13.53 -4.08 -0.44
CA PRO A 35 12.11 -4.32 -0.23
C PRO A 35 11.48 -3.21 0.62
N ILE A 36 10.29 -2.77 0.22
CA ILE A 36 9.56 -1.72 0.92
C ILE A 36 8.62 -2.38 1.92
N SER A 37 9.03 -2.38 3.19
CA SER A 37 8.20 -2.88 4.28
C SER A 37 7.53 -1.72 5.02
N VAL A 38 6.23 -1.87 5.25
CA VAL A 38 5.37 -0.88 5.92
C VAL A 38 4.58 -1.55 7.02
N HIS A 39 4.43 -0.84 8.13
CA HIS A 39 3.58 -1.21 9.25
C HIS A 39 2.64 -0.04 9.54
N ALA A 40 1.35 -0.22 9.25
CA ALA A 40 0.32 0.77 9.52
C ALA A 40 -0.65 0.26 10.57
N GLN A 41 -1.16 1.17 11.38
CA GLN A 41 -2.13 0.85 12.42
C GLN A 41 -3.17 1.96 12.57
N ASP A 42 -4.35 1.63 13.11
CA ASP A 42 -5.32 2.65 13.52
C ASP A 42 -4.82 3.39 14.77
N ALA A 43 -5.49 4.51 15.09
CA ALA A 43 -5.08 5.40 16.18
C ALA A 43 -4.95 4.70 17.55
N ASP A 44 -5.75 3.65 17.76
CA ASP A 44 -5.81 2.90 19.01
C ASP A 44 -5.06 1.56 18.94
N GLY A 45 -4.48 1.18 17.79
CA GLY A 45 -3.73 -0.07 17.60
C GLY A 45 -4.58 -1.34 17.63
N PHE A 46 -5.87 -1.25 17.34
CA PHE A 46 -6.77 -2.40 17.23
C PHE A 46 -6.68 -3.10 15.89
N VAL A 47 -6.28 -2.38 14.83
CA VAL A 47 -6.09 -2.92 13.50
C VAL A 47 -4.68 -2.59 13.05
N VAL A 48 -3.94 -3.61 12.67
CA VAL A 48 -2.56 -3.49 12.17
C VAL A 48 -2.49 -4.16 10.82
N VAL A 49 -1.84 -3.50 9.87
CA VAL A 49 -1.57 -4.01 8.53
C VAL A 49 -0.08 -3.95 8.30
N GLU A 50 0.49 -5.08 7.87
CA GLU A 50 1.85 -5.15 7.36
C GLU A 50 1.84 -5.34 5.85
N MET A 51 2.71 -4.60 5.17
CA MET A 51 2.90 -4.70 3.73
C MET A 51 4.37 -4.84 3.39
N THR A 52 4.69 -5.64 2.38
CA THR A 52 6.02 -5.71 1.77
C THR A 52 5.87 -5.63 0.26
N ASP A 53 6.64 -4.77 -0.39
CA ASP A 53 6.60 -4.56 -1.85
C ASP A 53 5.18 -4.37 -2.40
N MET A 54 4.38 -3.63 -1.61
CA MET A 54 2.99 -3.28 -1.93
C MET A 54 1.99 -4.45 -1.86
N GLU A 55 2.43 -5.62 -1.43
CA GLU A 55 1.56 -6.73 -1.07
C GLU A 55 1.25 -6.71 0.43
N ILE A 56 0.00 -7.04 0.79
CA ILE A 56 -0.38 -7.20 2.20
C ILE A 56 0.17 -8.54 2.69
N THR A 57 1.09 -8.49 3.65
CA THR A 57 1.73 -9.68 4.22
C THR A 57 1.03 -10.17 5.47
N ASP A 58 0.45 -9.26 6.26
CA ASP A 58 -0.29 -9.61 7.48
C ASP A 58 -1.37 -8.58 7.81
N VAL A 59 -2.46 -9.05 8.43
CA VAL A 59 -3.53 -8.19 8.98
C VAL A 59 -3.94 -8.74 10.34
N GLN A 60 -3.76 -7.92 11.37
CA GLN A 60 -4.07 -8.28 12.75
C GLN A 60 -5.23 -7.45 13.29
N PHE A 61 -6.12 -8.12 14.01
CA PHE A 61 -7.23 -7.49 14.70
C PHE A 61 -7.17 -7.80 16.19
N ASN A 62 -7.42 -6.78 17.01
CA ASN A 62 -7.70 -6.99 18.42
C ASN A 62 -9.03 -7.75 18.58
N ALA A 63 -8.97 -8.95 19.16
CA ALA A 63 -10.11 -9.86 19.25
C ALA A 63 -11.28 -9.31 20.09
N SER A 64 -10.99 -8.51 21.13
CA SER A 64 -12.04 -7.92 21.97
C SER A 64 -12.73 -6.76 21.25
N TRP A 65 -11.95 -5.95 20.52
CA TRP A 65 -12.47 -4.89 19.68
C TRP A 65 -13.34 -5.46 18.56
N LEU A 66 -12.84 -6.45 17.81
CA LEU A 66 -13.54 -7.08 16.68
C LEU A 66 -14.93 -7.58 17.08
N ARG A 67 -15.06 -8.25 18.23
CA ARG A 67 -16.35 -8.76 18.74
C ARG A 67 -17.31 -7.67 19.20
N SER A 68 -16.81 -6.47 19.49
CA SER A 68 -17.60 -5.36 20.07
C SER A 68 -18.05 -4.33 19.04
N LYS A 69 -17.57 -4.42 17.80
CA LYS A 69 -17.84 -3.44 16.74
C LYS A 69 -18.76 -4.01 15.68
N SER A 70 -19.50 -3.13 15.01
CA SER A 70 -20.30 -3.52 13.84
C SER A 70 -19.38 -3.84 12.65
N PRO A 71 -19.82 -4.71 11.72
CA PRO A 71 -19.08 -4.98 10.49
C PRO A 71 -18.70 -3.71 9.73
N GLN A 72 -19.59 -2.71 9.63
CA GLN A 72 -19.27 -1.45 8.94
C GLN A 72 -18.16 -0.65 9.63
N THR A 73 -18.06 -0.74 10.96
CA THR A 73 -17.00 -0.06 11.72
C THR A 73 -15.67 -0.75 11.48
N ILE A 74 -15.67 -2.09 11.50
CA ILE A 74 -14.48 -2.91 11.22
C ILE A 74 -13.97 -2.61 9.81
N GLU A 75 -14.89 -2.60 8.84
CA GLU A 75 -14.59 -2.31 7.45
C GLU A 75 -13.99 -0.93 7.25
N ARG A 76 -14.61 0.09 7.83
CA ARG A 76 -14.11 1.46 7.72
C ARG A 76 -12.71 1.58 8.33
N THR A 77 -12.50 1.06 9.53
CA THR A 77 -11.19 1.13 10.19
C THR A 77 -10.13 0.39 9.38
N LEU A 78 -10.41 -0.82 8.90
CA LEU A 78 -9.48 -1.56 8.05
C LEU A 78 -9.13 -0.78 6.79
N ARG A 79 -10.13 -0.22 6.11
CA ARG A 79 -9.92 0.60 4.90
C ARG A 79 -9.04 1.80 5.18
N ASP A 80 -9.25 2.48 6.31
CA ASP A 80 -8.44 3.63 6.71
C ASP A 80 -6.99 3.22 6.97
N VAL A 81 -6.75 2.10 7.66
CA VAL A 81 -5.40 1.58 7.92
C VAL A 81 -4.72 1.09 6.63
N LEU A 82 -5.44 0.40 5.76
CA LEU A 82 -4.93 -0.01 4.44
C LEU A 82 -4.55 1.20 3.60
N ASN A 83 -5.38 2.24 3.56
CA ASN A 83 -5.05 3.48 2.87
C ASN A 83 -3.80 4.14 3.46
N ASP A 84 -3.62 4.09 4.78
CA ASP A 84 -2.40 4.64 5.36
C ASP A 84 -1.16 3.80 5.00
N ALA A 85 -1.27 2.48 5.03
CA ALA A 85 -0.19 1.56 4.62
C ALA A 85 0.22 1.81 3.15
N LEU A 86 -0.75 1.91 2.25
CA LEU A 86 -0.51 2.20 0.83
C LEU A 86 0.16 3.57 0.64
N ARG A 87 -0.24 4.58 1.41
CA ARG A 87 0.38 5.91 1.37
C ARG A 87 1.84 5.85 1.85
N GLN A 88 2.09 5.16 2.96
CA GLN A 88 3.45 4.98 3.49
C GLN A 88 4.34 4.22 2.48
N ALA A 89 3.81 3.17 1.86
CA ALA A 89 4.53 2.40 0.84
C ALA A 89 4.88 3.26 -0.38
N ALA A 90 3.94 4.08 -0.84
CA ALA A 90 4.14 5.04 -1.92
C ALA A 90 5.21 6.10 -1.59
N LEU A 91 5.22 6.61 -0.35
CA LEU A 91 6.24 7.56 0.12
C LEU A 91 7.62 6.91 0.22
N ALA A 92 7.72 5.73 0.84
CA ALA A 92 8.97 4.98 0.94
C ALA A 92 9.52 4.60 -0.44
N SER A 93 8.62 4.27 -1.39
CA SER A 93 8.97 4.08 -2.80
C SER A 93 9.60 5.35 -3.33
N GLN A 94 8.88 6.47 -3.26
CA GLN A 94 9.39 7.75 -3.75
C GLN A 94 10.74 8.16 -3.12
N GLU A 95 10.97 7.88 -1.84
CA GLU A 95 12.24 8.17 -1.18
C GLU A 95 13.39 7.31 -1.73
N GLN A 96 13.19 5.98 -1.87
CA GLN A 96 14.20 5.12 -2.50
C GLN A 96 14.49 5.55 -3.93
N LEU A 97 13.46 5.97 -4.65
CA LEU A 97 13.53 6.46 -6.02
C LEU A 97 14.33 7.76 -6.16
N ILE A 98 14.14 8.73 -5.26
CA ILE A 98 14.94 9.96 -5.20
C ILE A 98 16.38 9.63 -4.80
N ALA A 99 16.57 8.72 -3.84
CA ALA A 99 17.90 8.34 -3.34
C ALA A 99 18.75 7.61 -4.39
N LEU A 100 18.11 6.85 -5.28
CA LEU A 100 18.80 6.08 -6.31
C LEU A 100 19.07 6.84 -7.61
N GLY A 101 18.58 8.09 -7.74
CA GLY A 101 18.88 8.94 -8.90
C GLY A 101 18.57 8.32 -10.26
N GLY A 102 17.73 7.28 -10.33
CA GLY A 102 17.36 6.62 -11.59
C GLY A 102 16.86 5.17 -11.56
N SER A 103 16.87 4.38 -10.48
CA SER A 103 16.60 2.89 -10.56
C SER A 103 15.13 2.53 -10.41
N PHE A 104 14.48 2.01 -11.45
CA PHE A 104 13.00 2.02 -11.51
C PHE A 104 12.28 0.92 -12.31
N GLY A 105 12.98 -0.01 -12.97
CA GLY A 105 12.32 -1.03 -13.79
C GLY A 105 11.29 -1.87 -13.03
N ASP A 106 11.56 -2.20 -11.77
CA ASP A 106 10.66 -3.01 -10.94
C ASP A 106 9.64 -2.17 -10.15
N LEU A 107 9.91 -0.88 -9.93
CA LEU A 107 9.07 -0.01 -9.11
C LEU A 107 7.87 0.56 -9.86
N THR A 108 7.97 0.79 -11.17
CA THR A 108 6.82 1.17 -12.02
C THR A 108 5.79 0.04 -12.15
N LYS A 109 6.26 -1.21 -12.17
CA LYS A 109 5.39 -2.40 -12.06
C LYS A 109 4.67 -2.41 -10.71
N ASN A 110 5.41 -2.26 -9.61
CA ASN A 110 4.84 -2.20 -8.27
C ASN A 110 3.83 -1.03 -8.12
N ILE A 111 4.09 0.16 -8.69
CA ILE A 111 3.18 1.31 -8.67
C ILE A 111 1.89 1.08 -9.48
N ARG A 112 1.97 0.45 -10.65
CA ARG A 112 0.77 0.06 -11.44
C ARG A 112 -0.02 -1.02 -10.71
N ASP A 113 0.69 -1.98 -10.12
CA ASP A 113 0.09 -3.01 -9.28
C ASP A 113 -0.57 -2.37 -8.06
N LEU A 114 0.00 -1.33 -7.46
CA LEU A 114 -0.58 -0.52 -6.36
C LEU A 114 -1.97 0.04 -6.70
N GLN A 115 -2.15 0.58 -7.91
CA GLN A 115 -3.44 1.12 -8.36
C GLN A 115 -4.48 0.02 -8.60
N GLY A 116 -4.05 -1.15 -9.10
CA GLY A 116 -4.90 -2.33 -9.25
C GLY A 116 -5.25 -2.99 -7.90
N PHE A 117 -4.25 -3.16 -7.05
CA PHE A 117 -4.32 -3.88 -5.77
C PHE A 117 -5.09 -3.09 -4.71
N ALA A 118 -4.93 -1.77 -4.62
CA ALA A 118 -5.75 -0.95 -3.72
C ALA A 118 -7.26 -1.10 -4.00
N THR A 119 -7.63 -1.33 -5.26
CA THR A 119 -9.04 -1.53 -5.64
C THR A 119 -9.49 -2.98 -5.46
N GLN A 120 -8.62 -3.95 -5.74
CA GLN A 120 -8.95 -5.38 -5.77
C GLN A 120 -8.73 -6.09 -4.43
N ALA A 121 -7.61 -5.85 -3.75
CA ALA A 121 -7.32 -6.42 -2.44
C ALA A 121 -8.29 -5.90 -1.37
N THR A 122 -8.70 -4.64 -1.45
CA THR A 122 -9.79 -4.12 -0.60
C THR A 122 -11.05 -4.97 -0.75
N ARG A 123 -11.42 -5.36 -1.98
CA ARG A 123 -12.61 -6.16 -2.26
C ARG A 123 -12.49 -7.61 -1.79
N GLU A 124 -11.37 -8.27 -2.10
CA GLU A 124 -11.14 -9.68 -1.73
C GLU A 124 -10.91 -9.87 -0.22
N GLN A 125 -10.33 -8.88 0.46
CA GLN A 125 -10.20 -8.89 1.91
C GLN A 125 -11.57 -8.60 2.57
N PHE A 126 -12.43 -7.79 1.94
CA PHE A 126 -13.81 -7.64 2.41
C PHE A 126 -14.58 -8.95 2.32
N GLU A 127 -14.52 -9.66 1.20
CA GLU A 127 -15.18 -10.96 1.05
C GLU A 127 -14.69 -11.97 2.10
N ARG A 128 -13.37 -12.05 2.34
CA ARG A 128 -12.80 -12.93 3.37
C ARG A 128 -13.21 -12.56 4.80
N ILE A 129 -13.33 -11.27 5.10
CA ILE A 129 -13.76 -10.80 6.42
C ILE A 129 -15.26 -11.00 6.61
N GLU A 130 -16.08 -10.79 5.59
CA GLU A 130 -17.51 -11.12 5.61
C GLU A 130 -17.72 -12.62 5.86
N GLU A 131 -17.01 -13.49 5.15
CA GLU A 131 -17.07 -14.95 5.38
C GLU A 131 -16.61 -15.34 6.80
N ALA A 132 -15.62 -14.66 7.36
CA ALA A 132 -15.14 -14.91 8.72
C ALA A 132 -16.15 -14.43 9.78
N ILE A 133 -16.89 -13.35 9.51
CA ILE A 133 -17.95 -12.83 10.38
C ILE A 133 -19.20 -13.72 10.31
N GLU A 134 -19.58 -14.24 9.15
CA GLU A 134 -20.75 -15.13 9.00
C GLU A 134 -20.56 -16.51 9.65
N ARG A 135 -19.31 -16.95 9.84
CA ARG A 135 -18.97 -18.25 10.45
C ARG A 135 -18.69 -18.20 11.95
N ALA A 136 -18.62 -17.01 12.55
CA ALA A 136 -18.33 -16.79 13.97
C ALA A 136 -19.62 -16.60 14.80
#